data_AF-I2K9Y1-F1
#
_entry.id   AF-I2K9Y1-F1
#
_cell.length_a   1.000
_cell.length_b   1.000
_cell.length_c   1.000
_cell.angle_alpha   90.00
_cell.angle_beta   90.00
_cell.angle_gamma   90.00
#
_symmetry.space_group_name_H-M   'P 1'
#
loop_
_entity.id
_entity.type
_entity.pdbx_description
1 polymer ?
#
loop_
_entity_poly.entity_id
_entity_poly.type
_entity_poly.pdbx_seq_one_letter_code
_entity_poly.pdbx_strand_id
1 'polypeptide(L)'
;MDDKNTKRYLELQMEELKAAHADAVEENSAPKNNDKVNSKNAEIAKMYEDAAEYEANLKGFEEELEIVNANALKDIAAALIQKFPNEERDYAQELKSILETGWTHLVEVEKTHPKEQLELIKETEFGDVVEKLNGAYPEYSGDFEADVRNFLVKRWENLIAITQEHIKQELAEIKTTGLKPKYVKRVYEQFHGIA
;
A
#
# COMPACT_ATOMS: atom_id res chain seq x y z
N MET A 1 -26.28 40.55 -30.40
CA MET A 1 -26.74 39.93 -29.15
C MET A 1 -25.80 38.77 -28.87
N ASP A 2 -25.02 38.71 -27.80
CA ASP A 2 -25.14 39.53 -26.60
C ASP A 2 -23.93 39.40 -25.64
N ASP A 3 -22.72 39.73 -26.11
CA ASP A 3 -21.52 39.84 -25.26
C ASP A 3 -21.72 40.78 -24.05
N LYS A 4 -22.57 41.80 -24.23
CA LYS A 4 -22.97 42.71 -23.15
C LYS A 4 -23.81 42.04 -22.06
N ASN A 5 -24.67 41.09 -22.41
CA ASN A 5 -25.47 40.37 -21.41
C ASN A 5 -24.65 39.31 -20.68
N THR A 6 -23.71 38.65 -21.36
CA THR A 6 -22.77 37.73 -20.71
C THR A 6 -21.87 38.44 -19.70
N LYS A 7 -21.35 39.62 -20.08
CA LYS A 7 -20.50 40.43 -19.20
C LYS A 7 -21.27 40.95 -17.98
N ARG A 8 -22.52 41.39 -18.19
CA ARG A 8 -23.41 41.84 -17.11
C ARG A 8 -23.81 40.70 -16.17
N TYR A 9 -23.99 39.48 -16.69
CA TYR A 9 -24.28 38.30 -15.89
C TYR A 9 -23.09 37.88 -15.01
N LEU A 10 -21.87 37.90 -15.55
CA LEU A 10 -20.64 37.64 -14.80
C LEU A 10 -20.37 38.71 -13.73
N GLU A 11 -20.67 39.98 -14.01
CA GLU A 11 -20.58 41.07 -13.02
C GLU A 11 -21.58 40.88 -11.88
N LEU A 12 -22.83 40.49 -12.18
CA LEU A 12 -23.85 40.17 -11.18
C LEU A 12 -23.45 38.97 -10.31
N GLN A 13 -22.90 37.90 -10.90
CA GLN A 13 -22.39 36.76 -10.13
C GLN A 13 -21.20 37.13 -9.23
N MET A 14 -20.34 38.04 -9.68
CA MET A 14 -19.24 38.55 -8.85
C MET A 14 -19.71 39.49 -7.74
N GLU A 15 -20.76 40.29 -7.98
CA GLU A 15 -21.37 41.11 -6.93
C GLU A 15 -22.09 40.26 -5.88
N GLU A 16 -22.81 39.20 -6.27
CA GLU A 16 -23.41 38.25 -5.32
C GLU A 16 -22.34 37.50 -4.51
N LEU A 17 -21.24 37.07 -5.15
CA LEU A 17 -20.10 36.45 -4.45
C LEU A 17 -19.41 37.43 -3.48
N LYS A 18 -19.33 38.71 -3.84
CA LYS A 18 -18.80 39.76 -2.96
C LYS A 18 -19.76 40.08 -1.82
N ALA A 19 -21.06 40.16 -2.06
CA ALA A 19 -22.06 40.39 -1.02
C ALA A 19 -22.09 39.22 -0.02
N ALA A 20 -22.01 37.98 -0.50
CA ALA A 20 -21.87 36.79 0.34
C ALA A 20 -20.57 36.75 1.17
N HIS A 21 -19.55 37.52 0.77
CA HIS A 21 -18.28 37.66 1.50
C HIS A 21 -18.14 38.98 2.27
N ALA A 22 -18.98 39.99 2.02
CA ALA A 22 -18.89 41.33 2.62
C ALA A 22 -19.67 41.45 3.94
N ASP A 23 -20.62 40.56 4.22
CA ASP A 23 -21.27 40.45 5.55
C ASP A 23 -20.33 39.92 6.66
N ALA A 24 -19.02 39.81 6.38
CA ALA A 24 -18.03 39.27 7.30
C ALA A 24 -17.04 40.30 7.88
N VAL A 25 -17.32 41.61 7.81
CA VAL A 25 -16.51 42.60 8.55
C VAL A 25 -17.35 43.77 9.08
N GLU A 26 -17.86 43.67 10.32
CA GLU A 26 -17.55 44.64 11.38
C GLU A 26 -18.04 44.18 12.78
N GLU A 27 -17.02 44.06 13.65
CA GLU A 27 -16.94 44.18 15.12
C GLU A 27 -17.77 43.34 16.13
N ASN A 28 -16.97 42.57 16.89
CA ASN A 28 -17.09 42.21 18.30
C ASN A 28 -18.18 41.23 18.73
N SER A 29 -17.85 39.93 18.68
CA SER A 29 -18.30 38.90 19.63
C SER A 29 -17.55 37.55 19.44
N ALA A 30 -16.51 37.29 20.24
CA ALA A 30 -15.88 35.98 20.54
C ALA A 30 -15.36 35.09 19.37
N PRO A 31 -14.31 34.27 19.57
CA PRO A 31 -13.82 33.39 18.51
C PRO A 31 -14.80 32.23 18.30
N LYS A 32 -15.77 32.40 17.40
CA LYS A 32 -16.59 31.30 16.85
C LYS A 32 -16.03 30.87 15.49
N ASN A 33 -14.80 30.39 15.48
CA ASN A 33 -14.19 29.79 14.31
C ASN A 33 -13.53 28.49 14.73
N ASN A 34 -14.22 27.35 14.56
CA ASN A 34 -13.53 26.07 14.43
C ASN A 34 -14.39 25.00 13.74
N ASP A 35 -15.69 24.90 14.04
CA ASP A 35 -16.44 23.71 13.62
C ASP A 35 -16.66 23.56 12.11
N LYS A 36 -16.96 24.64 11.38
CA LYS A 36 -17.21 24.58 9.92
C LYS A 36 -15.95 24.35 9.09
N VAL A 37 -14.81 24.92 9.49
CA VAL A 37 -13.52 24.72 8.82
C VAL A 37 -12.99 23.31 9.13
N ASN A 38 -13.18 22.85 10.37
CA ASN A 38 -12.85 21.49 10.77
C ASN A 38 -13.70 20.45 10.01
N SER A 39 -15.01 20.70 9.81
CA SER A 39 -15.89 19.80 9.03
C SER A 39 -15.48 19.66 7.56
N LYS A 40 -15.11 20.76 6.89
CA LYS A 40 -14.66 20.71 5.49
C LYS A 40 -13.30 20.03 5.35
N ASN A 41 -12.39 20.29 6.30
CA ASN A 41 -11.09 19.63 6.31
C ASN A 41 -11.21 18.13 6.61
N ALA A 42 -12.16 17.73 7.47
CA ALA A 42 -12.47 16.33 7.71
C ALA A 42 -12.97 15.63 6.45
N GLU A 43 -13.90 16.25 5.70
CA GLU A 43 -14.41 15.70 4.43
C GLU A 43 -13.29 15.55 3.38
N ILE A 44 -12.40 16.53 3.27
CA ILE A 44 -11.27 16.47 2.35
C ILE A 44 -10.25 15.43 2.83
N ALA A 45 -9.94 15.38 4.13
CA ALA A 45 -9.03 14.39 4.70
C ALA A 45 -9.53 12.96 4.43
N LYS A 46 -10.83 12.73 4.56
CA LYS A 46 -11.46 11.44 4.30
C LYS A 46 -11.20 10.93 2.88
N MET A 47 -11.13 11.82 1.89
CA MET A 47 -10.83 11.43 0.50
C MET A 47 -9.41 10.86 0.31
N TYR A 48 -8.53 10.97 1.31
CA TYR A 48 -7.17 10.46 1.28
C TYR A 48 -6.95 9.27 2.23
N GLU A 49 -7.93 8.86 3.03
CA GLU A 49 -7.78 7.78 4.02
C GLU A 49 -7.31 6.48 3.36
N ASP A 50 -7.97 6.05 2.28
CA ASP A 50 -7.63 4.82 1.56
C ASP A 50 -6.22 4.92 0.92
N ALA A 51 -5.90 6.06 0.30
CA ALA A 51 -4.57 6.30 -0.25
C ALA A 51 -3.48 6.28 0.84
N ALA A 52 -3.75 6.84 2.03
CA ALA A 52 -2.81 6.82 3.15
C ALA A 52 -2.61 5.41 3.70
N GLU A 53 -3.66 4.60 3.79
CA GLU A 53 -3.57 3.20 4.19
C GLU A 53 -2.71 2.41 3.19
N TYR A 54 -2.95 2.58 1.88
CA TYR A 54 -2.12 1.93 0.87
C TYR A 54 -0.67 2.42 0.88
N GLU A 55 -0.41 3.71 1.13
CA GLU A 55 0.96 4.24 1.28
C GLU A 55 1.67 3.63 2.50
N ALA A 56 0.96 3.44 3.62
CA ALA A 56 1.51 2.78 4.80
C ALA A 56 1.81 1.29 4.53
N ASN A 57 0.89 0.58 3.89
CA ASN A 57 1.07 -0.82 3.49
C ASN A 57 2.23 -0.98 2.50
N LEU A 58 2.34 -0.08 1.51
CA LEU A 58 3.44 -0.08 0.55
C LEU A 58 4.80 -0.02 1.26
N LYS A 59 4.95 0.93 2.21
CA LYS A 59 6.17 1.04 3.00
C LYS A 59 6.45 -0.22 3.80
N GLY A 60 5.42 -0.81 4.41
CA GLY A 60 5.53 -2.10 5.10
C GLY A 60 6.07 -3.20 4.20
N PHE A 61 5.48 -3.39 3.02
CA PHE A 61 5.93 -4.40 2.05
C PHE A 61 7.34 -4.15 1.51
N GLU A 62 7.74 -2.89 1.32
CA GLU A 62 9.11 -2.53 0.93
C GLU A 62 10.13 -2.91 2.02
N GLU A 63 9.83 -2.63 3.29
CA GLU A 63 10.66 -3.02 4.43
C GLU A 63 10.72 -4.55 4.61
N GLU A 64 9.61 -5.26 4.40
CA GLU A 64 9.57 -6.72 4.43
C GLU A 64 10.40 -7.33 3.30
N LEU A 65 10.32 -6.79 2.09
CA LEU A 65 11.12 -7.23 0.95
C LEU A 65 12.62 -7.03 1.21
N GLU A 66 13.00 -5.94 1.87
CA GLU A 66 14.39 -5.71 2.30
C GLU A 66 14.86 -6.83 3.25
N ILE A 67 14.03 -7.20 4.23
CA ILE A 67 14.32 -8.31 5.15
C ILE A 67 14.47 -9.64 4.39
N VAL A 68 13.55 -9.93 3.47
CA VAL A 68 13.59 -11.15 2.64
C VAL A 68 14.88 -11.22 1.82
N ASN A 69 15.40 -10.10 1.33
CA ASN A 69 16.64 -10.07 0.56
C ASN A 69 17.91 -10.11 1.42
N ALA A 70 17.89 -9.50 2.60
CA ALA A 70 19.08 -9.34 3.43
C ALA A 70 19.38 -10.54 4.34
N ASN A 71 18.38 -11.38 4.65
CA ASN A 71 18.51 -12.46 5.63
C ASN A 71 18.67 -13.84 4.96
N ALA A 72 19.35 -14.76 5.65
CA ALA A 72 19.33 -16.17 5.30
C ALA A 72 17.90 -16.71 5.42
N LEU A 73 17.50 -17.64 4.54
CA LEU A 73 16.10 -18.09 4.45
C LEU A 73 15.54 -18.54 5.82
N LYS A 74 16.30 -19.33 6.56
CA LYS A 74 15.92 -19.82 7.89
C LYS A 74 15.66 -18.73 8.93
N ASP A 75 16.25 -17.55 8.76
CA ASP A 75 16.17 -16.45 9.73
C ASP A 75 15.11 -15.41 9.32
N ILE A 76 14.55 -15.47 8.10
CA ILE A 76 13.59 -14.47 7.59
C ILE A 76 12.37 -14.35 8.49
N ALA A 77 11.75 -15.47 8.89
CA ALA A 77 10.56 -15.46 9.73
C ALA A 77 10.80 -14.72 11.06
N ALA A 78 11.94 -15.03 11.71
CA ALA A 78 12.32 -14.38 12.96
C ALA A 78 12.60 -12.89 12.77
N ALA A 79 13.28 -12.51 11.68
CA ALA A 79 13.57 -11.11 11.37
C ALA A 79 12.29 -10.30 11.10
N LEU A 80 11.32 -10.88 10.40
CA LEU A 80 10.01 -10.25 10.15
C LEU A 80 9.23 -10.05 11.45
N ILE A 81 9.14 -11.09 12.30
CA ILE A 81 8.47 -11.01 13.61
C ILE A 81 9.13 -9.94 14.50
N GLN A 82 10.46 -9.87 14.50
CA GLN A 82 11.19 -8.88 15.29
C GLN A 82 10.93 -7.45 14.81
N LYS A 83 10.88 -7.23 13.49
CA LYS A 83 10.64 -5.92 12.89
C LYS A 83 9.19 -5.47 13.06
N PHE A 84 8.24 -6.39 12.96
CA PHE A 84 6.81 -6.13 12.99
C PHE A 84 6.13 -6.91 14.14
N PRO A 85 6.44 -6.58 15.41
CA PRO A 85 5.98 -7.38 16.57
C PRO A 85 4.49 -7.24 16.88
N ASN A 86 3.83 -6.23 16.31
CA ASN A 86 2.41 -5.96 16.53
C ASN A 86 1.52 -6.46 15.38
N GLU A 87 2.11 -7.09 14.37
CA GLU A 87 1.36 -7.73 13.30
C GLU A 87 0.75 -9.04 13.80
N GLU A 88 -0.52 -9.27 13.50
CA GLU A 88 -1.20 -10.54 13.81
C GLU A 88 -0.81 -11.66 12.82
N ARG A 89 0.04 -11.35 11.84
CA ARG A 89 0.46 -12.25 10.76
C ARG A 89 1.40 -13.34 11.28
N ASP A 90 1.09 -14.58 10.94
CA ASP A 90 2.02 -15.70 11.09
C ASP A 90 2.97 -15.77 9.88
N TYR A 91 4.10 -15.08 10.01
CA TYR A 91 5.11 -15.05 8.95
C TYR A 91 5.71 -16.43 8.63
N ALA A 92 5.81 -17.34 9.60
CA ALA A 92 6.33 -18.68 9.33
C ALA A 92 5.36 -19.47 8.43
N GLN A 93 4.06 -19.41 8.75
CA GLN A 93 3.02 -20.04 7.95
C GLN A 93 2.89 -19.38 6.56
N GLU A 94 3.01 -18.06 6.46
CA GLU A 94 2.94 -17.34 5.19
C GLU A 94 4.09 -17.73 4.26
N LEU A 95 5.33 -17.71 4.75
CA LEU A 95 6.52 -18.09 3.98
C LEU A 95 6.40 -19.52 3.46
N LYS A 96 5.94 -20.45 4.31
CA LYS A 96 5.68 -21.84 3.91
C LYS A 96 4.60 -21.92 2.82
N SER A 97 3.50 -21.20 2.96
CA SER A 97 2.40 -21.21 1.99
C SER A 97 2.81 -20.65 0.63
N ILE A 98 3.64 -19.59 0.62
CA ILE A 98 4.19 -19.01 -0.62
C ILE A 98 5.05 -20.06 -1.33
N LEU A 99 5.94 -20.73 -0.59
CA LEU A 99 6.81 -21.74 -1.14
C LEU A 99 6.01 -22.93 -1.69
N GLU A 100 5.06 -23.46 -0.93
CA GLU A 100 4.20 -24.57 -1.38
C GLU A 100 3.44 -24.21 -2.65
N THR A 101 2.89 -23.00 -2.74
CA THR A 101 2.14 -22.54 -3.92
C THR A 101 3.08 -22.40 -5.13
N GLY A 102 4.24 -21.78 -4.95
CA GLY A 102 5.26 -21.63 -5.99
C GLY A 102 5.73 -22.99 -6.54
N TRP A 103 6.03 -23.92 -5.64
CA TRP A 103 6.48 -25.26 -6.03
C TRP A 103 5.36 -26.09 -6.66
N THR A 104 4.11 -25.93 -6.18
CA THR A 104 2.95 -26.54 -6.81
C THR A 104 2.82 -26.09 -8.27
N HIS A 105 3.06 -24.82 -8.57
CA HIS A 105 3.06 -24.34 -9.96
C HIS A 105 4.12 -25.04 -10.82
N LEU A 106 5.36 -25.17 -10.31
CA LEU A 106 6.44 -25.84 -11.02
C LEU A 106 6.14 -27.32 -11.33
N VAL A 107 5.51 -28.03 -10.39
CA VAL A 107 5.18 -29.46 -10.52
C VAL A 107 3.89 -29.65 -11.35
N GLU A 108 2.84 -28.90 -11.05
CA GLU A 108 1.50 -29.16 -11.57
C GLU A 108 1.24 -28.46 -12.90
N VAL A 109 1.83 -27.28 -13.12
CA VAL A 109 1.60 -26.47 -14.32
C VAL A 109 2.80 -26.56 -15.27
N GLU A 110 3.99 -26.20 -14.80
CA GLU A 110 5.17 -26.14 -15.68
C GLU A 110 5.78 -27.52 -15.96
N LYS A 111 5.51 -28.52 -15.10
CA LYS A 111 6.06 -29.88 -15.22
C LYS A 111 7.59 -29.92 -15.23
N THR A 112 8.23 -28.96 -14.58
CA THR A 112 9.69 -28.80 -14.55
C THR A 112 10.33 -29.51 -13.35
N HIS A 113 9.56 -29.77 -12.30
CA HIS A 113 10.05 -30.36 -11.04
C HIS A 113 9.29 -31.66 -10.70
N PRO A 114 9.97 -32.62 -10.05
CA PRO A 114 9.34 -33.87 -9.60
C PRO A 114 8.36 -33.63 -8.45
N LYS A 115 7.32 -34.47 -8.36
CA LYS A 115 6.28 -34.35 -7.34
C LYS A 115 6.81 -34.60 -5.93
N GLU A 116 7.82 -35.46 -5.82
CA GLU A 116 8.48 -35.84 -4.58
C GLU A 116 9.14 -34.62 -3.88
N GLN A 117 9.61 -33.62 -4.64
CA GLN A 117 10.12 -32.38 -4.07
C GLN A 117 9.01 -31.57 -3.39
N LEU A 118 7.83 -31.49 -4.01
CA LEU A 118 6.68 -30.80 -3.43
C LEU A 118 6.19 -31.49 -2.15
N GLU A 119 6.17 -32.82 -2.13
CA GLU A 119 5.82 -33.60 -0.94
C GLU A 119 6.82 -33.34 0.20
N LEU A 120 8.12 -33.34 -0.10
CA LEU A 120 9.17 -33.02 0.87
C LEU A 120 9.03 -31.60 1.45
N ILE A 121 8.70 -30.61 0.62
CA ILE A 121 8.47 -29.23 1.04
C ILE A 121 7.32 -29.13 2.03
N LYS A 122 6.18 -29.78 1.73
CA LYS A 122 4.98 -29.77 2.59
C LYS A 122 5.26 -30.36 3.98
N GLU A 123 6.08 -31.40 4.03
CA GLU A 123 6.47 -32.11 5.27
C GLU A 123 7.60 -31.41 6.05
N THR A 124 8.14 -30.30 5.53
CA THR A 124 9.32 -29.65 6.12
C THR A 124 8.98 -28.27 6.65
N GLU A 125 9.61 -27.91 7.78
CA GLU A 125 9.55 -26.56 8.31
C GLU A 125 10.33 -25.62 7.41
N PHE A 126 9.81 -24.41 7.17
CA PHE A 126 10.33 -23.49 6.15
C PHE A 126 11.85 -23.28 6.27
N GLY A 127 12.36 -23.09 7.49
CA GLY A 127 13.78 -22.84 7.74
C GLY A 127 14.71 -23.99 7.38
N ASP A 128 14.20 -25.22 7.29
CA ASP A 128 14.98 -26.43 7.00
C ASP A 128 14.82 -26.91 5.54
N VAL A 129 13.95 -26.28 4.75
CA VAL A 129 13.57 -26.78 3.42
C VAL A 129 14.76 -26.91 2.48
N VAL A 130 15.61 -25.88 2.40
CA VAL A 130 16.77 -25.89 1.50
C VAL A 130 17.77 -26.96 1.90
N GLU A 131 18.04 -27.12 3.20
CA GLU A 131 18.95 -28.17 3.68
C GLU A 131 18.43 -29.56 3.33
N LYS A 132 17.12 -29.81 3.53
CA LYS A 132 16.52 -31.10 3.18
C LYS A 132 16.47 -31.36 1.68
N LEU A 133 16.15 -30.35 0.87
CA LEU A 133 16.14 -30.49 -0.60
C LEU A 133 17.53 -30.79 -1.14
N ASN A 134 18.56 -30.05 -0.69
CA ASN A 134 19.95 -30.32 -1.09
C ASN A 134 20.41 -31.73 -0.67
N GLY A 135 20.03 -32.18 0.52
CA GLY A 135 20.36 -33.52 0.99
C GLY A 135 19.67 -34.64 0.21
N ALA A 136 18.39 -34.43 -0.17
CA ALA A 136 17.60 -35.41 -0.91
C ALA A 136 17.93 -35.44 -2.42
N TYR A 137 18.38 -34.30 -2.98
CA TYR A 137 18.65 -34.13 -4.41
C TYR A 137 20.04 -33.52 -4.65
N PRO A 138 21.13 -34.24 -4.30
CA PRO A 138 22.50 -33.73 -4.47
C PRO A 138 22.91 -33.55 -5.93
N GLU A 139 22.24 -34.22 -6.86
CA GLU A 139 22.45 -34.14 -8.31
C GLU A 139 21.64 -33.00 -8.97
N TYR A 140 20.90 -32.21 -8.18
CA TYR A 140 20.15 -31.07 -8.71
C TYR A 140 21.12 -30.03 -9.28
N SER A 141 20.90 -29.65 -10.54
CA SER A 141 21.77 -28.72 -11.27
C SER A 141 21.44 -27.24 -11.01
N GLY A 142 20.32 -26.96 -10.35
CA GLY A 142 19.90 -25.62 -9.96
C GLY A 142 20.37 -25.24 -8.55
N ASP A 143 19.76 -24.18 -8.01
CA ASP A 143 20.05 -23.68 -6.67
C ASP A 143 18.73 -23.52 -5.91
N PHE A 144 18.46 -24.46 -4.99
CA PHE A 144 17.23 -24.44 -4.20
C PHE A 144 17.11 -23.18 -3.32
N GLU A 145 18.22 -22.61 -2.82
CA GLU A 145 18.19 -21.36 -2.07
C GLU A 145 17.70 -20.21 -2.96
N ALA A 146 18.27 -20.11 -4.17
CA ALA A 146 17.87 -19.09 -5.13
C ALA A 146 16.42 -19.27 -5.61
N ASP A 147 16.01 -20.51 -5.87
CA ASP A 147 14.65 -20.84 -6.32
C ASP A 147 13.60 -20.48 -5.24
N VAL A 148 13.84 -20.89 -3.99
CA VAL A 148 12.98 -20.54 -2.84
C VAL A 148 12.91 -19.03 -2.68
N ARG A 149 14.07 -18.35 -2.68
CA ARG A 149 14.12 -16.89 -2.51
C ARG A 149 13.38 -16.15 -3.63
N ASN A 150 13.49 -16.63 -4.87
CA ASN A 150 12.79 -16.05 -6.01
C ASN A 150 11.27 -16.09 -5.84
N PHE A 151 10.71 -17.16 -5.26
CA PHE A 151 9.27 -17.20 -4.95
C PHE A 151 8.86 -16.14 -3.95
N LEU A 152 9.65 -15.97 -2.89
CA LEU A 152 9.41 -14.94 -1.89
C LEU A 152 9.51 -13.55 -2.52
N VAL A 153 10.64 -13.22 -3.14
CA VAL A 153 10.87 -11.91 -3.75
C VAL A 153 9.74 -11.55 -4.72
N LYS A 154 9.38 -12.44 -5.66
CA LYS A 154 8.29 -12.19 -6.60
C LYS A 154 6.95 -11.95 -5.90
N ARG A 155 6.67 -12.67 -4.81
CA ARG A 155 5.43 -12.47 -4.03
C ARG A 155 5.36 -11.05 -3.47
N TRP A 156 6.44 -10.56 -2.86
CA TRP A 156 6.51 -9.21 -2.31
C TRP A 156 6.54 -8.12 -3.39
N GLU A 157 7.29 -8.33 -4.48
CA GLU A 157 7.29 -7.42 -5.64
C GLU A 157 5.87 -7.27 -6.23
N ASN A 158 5.11 -8.36 -6.31
CA ASN A 158 3.72 -8.32 -6.77
C ASN A 158 2.81 -7.55 -5.80
N LEU A 159 2.98 -7.70 -4.48
CA LEU A 159 2.23 -6.90 -3.49
C LEU A 159 2.50 -5.41 -3.68
N ILE A 160 3.79 -5.04 -3.75
CA ILE A 160 4.24 -3.67 -3.97
C ILE A 160 3.62 -3.10 -5.25
N ALA A 161 3.69 -3.85 -6.36
CA ALA A 161 3.15 -3.40 -7.64
C ALA A 161 1.63 -3.19 -7.60
N ILE A 162 0.88 -4.11 -6.99
CA ILE A 162 -0.58 -4.00 -6.84
C ILE A 162 -0.93 -2.80 -5.96
N THR A 163 -0.26 -2.63 -4.83
CA THR A 163 -0.52 -1.50 -3.91
C THR A 163 -0.16 -0.16 -4.54
N GLN A 164 0.94 -0.06 -5.29
CA GLN A 164 1.27 1.13 -6.07
C GLN A 164 0.18 1.46 -7.10
N GLU A 165 -0.45 0.46 -7.70
CA GLU A 165 -1.55 0.67 -8.63
C GLU A 165 -2.82 1.15 -7.92
N HIS A 166 -3.18 0.59 -6.77
CA HIS A 166 -4.29 1.09 -5.95
C HIS A 166 -4.08 2.55 -5.53
N ILE A 167 -2.86 2.92 -5.08
CA ILE A 167 -2.54 4.33 -4.78
C ILE A 167 -2.80 5.21 -6.00
N LYS A 168 -2.38 4.82 -7.21
CA LYS A 168 -2.64 5.61 -8.42
C LYS A 168 -4.14 5.75 -8.69
N GLN A 169 -4.93 4.70 -8.46
CA GLN A 169 -6.38 4.72 -8.62
C GLN A 169 -7.03 5.70 -7.64
N GLU A 170 -6.72 5.62 -6.34
CA GLU A 170 -7.23 6.56 -5.34
C GLU A 170 -6.86 8.03 -5.68
N LEU A 171 -5.61 8.27 -6.07
CA LEU A 171 -5.17 9.60 -6.46
C LEU A 171 -5.83 10.09 -7.77
N ALA A 172 -6.26 9.17 -8.65
CA ALA A 172 -7.03 9.51 -9.84
C ALA A 172 -8.47 9.88 -9.48
N GLU A 173 -9.10 9.14 -8.54
CA GLU A 173 -10.43 9.44 -8.03
C GLU A 173 -10.48 10.83 -7.39
N ILE A 174 -9.51 11.17 -6.54
CA ILE A 174 -9.39 12.51 -5.97
C ILE A 174 -9.34 13.57 -7.07
N LYS A 175 -8.61 13.34 -8.17
CA LYS A 175 -8.53 14.32 -9.27
C LYS A 175 -9.88 14.53 -9.96
N THR A 176 -10.76 13.52 -10.02
CA THR A 176 -12.09 13.67 -10.63
C THR A 176 -12.99 14.65 -9.87
N THR A 177 -12.73 14.86 -8.57
CA THR A 177 -13.40 15.88 -7.75
C THR A 177 -12.96 17.32 -8.07
N GLY A 178 -11.95 17.49 -8.91
CA GLY A 178 -11.32 18.79 -9.23
C GLY A 178 -10.24 19.22 -8.22
N LEU A 179 -10.00 18.43 -7.18
CA LEU A 179 -8.95 18.68 -6.19
C LEU A 179 -7.59 18.10 -6.64
N LYS A 180 -6.51 18.75 -6.23
CA LYS A 180 -5.15 18.22 -6.43
C LYS A 180 -4.83 17.21 -5.31
N PRO A 181 -4.37 15.98 -5.60
CA PRO A 181 -4.10 15.00 -4.54
C PRO A 181 -3.08 15.47 -3.51
N LYS A 182 -2.05 16.23 -3.94
CA LYS A 182 -1.08 16.85 -3.00
C LYS A 182 -1.72 17.82 -2.01
N TYR A 183 -2.81 18.49 -2.39
CA TYR A 183 -3.56 19.36 -1.49
C TYR A 183 -4.36 18.53 -0.50
N VAL A 184 -5.06 17.50 -0.98
CA VAL A 184 -5.86 16.59 -0.15
C VAL A 184 -4.98 15.87 0.87
N LYS A 185 -3.82 15.33 0.45
CA LYS A 185 -2.79 14.75 1.33
C LYS A 185 -2.37 15.71 2.44
N ARG A 186 -2.07 16.97 2.11
CA ARG A 186 -1.68 17.98 3.10
C ARG A 186 -2.79 18.25 4.11
N VAL A 187 -4.04 18.33 3.65
CA VAL A 187 -5.19 18.51 4.55
C VAL A 187 -5.35 17.29 5.46
N TYR A 188 -5.19 16.07 4.92
CA TYR A 188 -5.18 14.83 5.69
C TYR A 188 -4.09 14.82 6.77
N GLU A 189 -2.85 15.13 6.40
CA GLU A 189 -1.69 15.22 7.30
C GLU A 189 -1.94 16.24 8.43
N GLN A 190 -2.42 17.44 8.08
CA GLN A 190 -2.75 18.49 9.05
C GLN A 190 -3.91 18.10 9.97
N PHE A 191 -4.94 17.43 9.45
CA PHE A 191 -6.10 17.00 10.21
C PHE A 191 -5.75 15.91 11.23
N HIS A 192 -4.86 14.99 10.87
CA HIS A 192 -4.41 13.90 11.74
C HIS A 192 -3.16 14.24 12.57
N GLY A 193 -2.59 15.44 12.41
CA GLY A 193 -1.39 15.87 13.14
C GLY A 193 -0.10 15.14 12.71
N ILE A 194 -0.06 14.64 11.48
CA ILE A 194 1.09 13.96 10.87
C ILE A 194 1.92 15.06 10.21
N ALA A 195 3.07 15.41 10.79
CA ALA A 195 3.97 16.46 10.30
C ALA A 195 5.21 15.89 9.61
#